data_AF-K1Y0H6-F1
#
_entry.id   AF-K1Y0H6-F1
#
_cell.length_a   1.000
_cell.length_b   1.000
_cell.length_c   1.000
_cell.angle_alpha   90.00
_cell.angle_beta   90.00
_cell.angle_gamma   90.00
#
_symmetry.space_group_name_H-M   'P 1'
#
loop_
_entity.id
_entity.type
_entity.pdbx_description
1 polymer ?
#
loop_
_entity_poly.entity_id
_entity_poly.type
_entity_poly.pdbx_seq_one_letter_code
_entity_poly.pdbx_strand_id
1 'polypeptide(L)'
;MKKLILICLALFCFIGLVAQSKRGNPYHTSGTKEYQTVTAKLFGEWNITSFTKGKTERIGTDFVKASVDFKEFNENGNGGVVIFRFVIPQTVVDERVASYNKKGNAVTVDSYIIETTIDYKINKTGDIIYLENQMNKPIITGSGDKFDNFQINETEFITAQSELKNEGGATNLLTAKILKTISSTEFIPRIPSQVNYKNITDNSVDLITLSKTNFKLTR
;
A
#
# COMPACT_ATOMS: atom_id res chain seq x y z
N MET A 1 54.99 -2.73 30.72
CA MET A 1 53.78 -3.56 30.83
C MET A 1 52.48 -2.77 30.97
N LYS A 2 52.36 -1.75 31.83
CA LYS A 2 51.12 -0.94 31.97
C LYS A 2 50.65 -0.22 30.69
N LYS A 3 51.58 0.19 29.81
CA LYS A 3 51.25 0.87 28.54
C LYS A 3 50.69 -0.06 27.45
N LEU A 4 50.97 -1.37 27.49
CA LEU A 4 50.46 -2.35 26.52
C LEU A 4 49.00 -2.74 26.81
N ILE A 5 48.64 -2.82 28.10
CA ILE A 5 47.29 -3.17 28.55
C ILE A 5 46.27 -2.08 28.17
N LEU A 6 46.67 -0.81 28.24
CA LEU A 6 45.83 0.34 27.87
C LEU A 6 45.51 0.39 26.36
N ILE A 7 46.44 -0.04 25.51
CA ILE A 7 46.23 -0.09 24.05
C ILE A 7 45.29 -1.25 23.67
N CYS A 8 45.39 -2.41 24.34
CA CYS A 8 44.45 -3.52 24.14
C CYS A 8 43.03 -3.21 24.61
N LEU A 9 42.85 -2.46 25.71
CA LEU A 9 41.53 -2.02 26.18
C LEU A 9 40.88 -1.03 25.20
N ALA A 10 41.67 -0.11 24.63
CA ALA A 10 41.18 0.84 23.64
C ALA A 10 40.76 0.15 22.33
N LEU A 11 41.50 -0.87 21.87
CA LEU A 11 41.14 -1.67 20.69
C LEU A 11 39.86 -2.49 20.89
N PHE A 12 39.59 -3.01 22.10
CA PHE A 12 38.35 -3.72 22.41
C PHE A 12 37.10 -2.82 22.35
N CYS A 13 37.22 -1.54 22.74
CA CYS A 13 36.11 -0.59 22.66
C CYS A 13 35.68 -0.27 21.22
N PHE A 14 36.61 -0.29 20.26
CA PHE A 14 36.27 -0.07 18.84
C PHE A 14 35.66 -1.32 18.17
N ILE A 15 36.06 -2.53 18.57
CA ILE A 15 35.50 -3.77 17.99
C ILE A 15 34.03 -3.97 18.41
N GLY A 16 33.65 -3.58 19.64
CA GLY A 16 32.26 -3.63 20.11
C GLY A 16 31.30 -2.68 19.35
N LEU A 17 31.77 -1.48 18.99
CA LEU A 17 31.01 -0.52 18.19
C LEU A 17 30.82 -0.96 16.73
N VAL A 18 31.82 -1.61 16.14
CA VAL A 18 31.74 -2.17 14.77
C VAL A 18 30.86 -3.44 14.73
N ALA A 19 30.80 -4.22 15.81
CA ALA A 19 29.89 -5.36 15.91
C ALA A 19 28.42 -4.95 16.08
N GLN A 20 28.14 -3.81 16.71
CA GLN A 20 26.78 -3.26 16.82
C GLN A 20 26.30 -2.61 15.52
N SER A 21 27.18 -1.99 14.71
CA SER A 21 26.79 -1.39 13.42
C SER A 21 26.47 -2.43 12.33
N LYS A 22 26.88 -3.68 12.51
CA LYS A 22 26.58 -4.81 11.62
C LYS A 22 25.35 -5.62 12.00
N ARG A 23 24.70 -5.35 13.14
CA ARG A 23 23.42 -6.00 13.45
C ARG A 23 22.34 -5.40 12.55
N GLY A 24 21.66 -6.27 11.80
CA GLY A 24 20.51 -5.89 10.99
C GLY A 24 19.44 -5.19 11.83
N ASN A 25 18.50 -4.51 11.16
CA ASN A 25 17.39 -3.88 11.87
C ASN A 25 16.66 -4.96 12.72
N PRO A 26 16.55 -4.80 14.06
CA PRO A 26 15.92 -5.81 14.89
C PRO A 26 14.46 -6.05 14.47
N TYR A 27 13.76 -5.05 13.94
CA TYR A 27 12.41 -5.18 13.40
C TYR A 27 12.32 -6.02 12.11
N HIS A 28 13.45 -6.33 11.46
CA HIS A 28 13.52 -7.20 10.26
C HIS A 28 14.16 -8.57 10.56
N THR A 29 14.68 -8.76 11.77
CA THR A 29 15.38 -9.99 12.13
C THR A 29 14.43 -10.91 12.87
N SER A 30 14.00 -11.99 12.21
CA SER A 30 13.15 -13.01 12.84
C SER A 30 13.79 -13.53 14.14
N GLY A 31 12.99 -13.64 15.19
CA GLY A 31 13.43 -14.07 16.52
C GLY A 31 13.84 -12.95 17.49
N THR A 32 13.92 -11.69 17.06
CA THR A 32 14.07 -10.57 18.01
C THR A 32 12.75 -10.25 18.70
N LYS A 33 12.84 -9.59 19.86
CA LYS A 33 11.66 -9.12 20.60
C LYS A 33 10.90 -8.05 19.81
N GLU A 34 11.63 -7.17 19.15
CA GLU A 34 11.10 -6.09 18.30
C GLU A 34 10.30 -6.66 17.13
N TYR A 35 10.83 -7.68 16.45
CA TYR A 35 10.13 -8.38 15.38
C TYR A 35 8.84 -9.02 15.87
N GLN A 36 8.88 -9.76 16.98
CA GLN A 36 7.70 -10.44 17.53
C GLN A 36 6.63 -9.47 18.05
N THR A 37 7.03 -8.31 18.56
CA THR A 37 6.10 -7.34 19.15
C THR A 37 5.48 -6.40 18.13
N VAL A 38 6.13 -6.21 16.98
CA VAL A 38 5.67 -5.29 15.92
C VAL A 38 5.45 -6.03 14.60
N THR A 39 6.54 -6.43 13.93
CA THR A 39 6.51 -6.89 12.54
C THR A 39 5.66 -8.14 12.36
N ALA A 40 5.86 -9.13 13.23
CA ALA A 40 5.11 -10.38 13.20
C ALA A 40 3.60 -10.16 13.38
N LYS A 41 3.21 -9.16 14.17
CA LYS A 41 1.79 -8.85 14.40
C LYS A 41 1.14 -8.26 13.16
N LEU A 42 1.87 -7.47 12.37
CA LEU A 42 1.36 -6.87 11.14
C LEU A 42 1.04 -7.91 10.05
N PHE A 43 1.72 -9.07 10.02
CA PHE A 43 1.56 -10.05 8.93
C PHE A 43 0.19 -10.69 8.83
N GLY A 44 -0.28 -10.86 7.61
CA GLY A 44 -1.58 -11.43 7.28
C GLY A 44 -2.58 -10.36 6.87
N GLU A 45 -3.81 -10.82 6.61
CA GLU A 45 -4.89 -9.97 6.13
C GLU A 45 -5.57 -9.19 7.27
N TRP A 46 -5.95 -7.96 6.95
CA TRP A 46 -6.67 -7.03 7.80
C TRP A 46 -7.81 -6.38 7.03
N ASN A 47 -8.93 -6.16 7.70
CA ASN A 47 -10.02 -5.33 7.20
C ASN A 47 -9.74 -3.85 7.51
N ILE A 48 -9.90 -2.97 6.52
CA ILE A 48 -9.82 -1.52 6.70
C ILE A 48 -11.21 -1.02 7.08
N THR A 49 -11.41 -0.75 8.37
CA THR A 49 -12.71 -0.28 8.89
C THR A 49 -12.91 1.21 8.76
N SER A 50 -11.83 1.97 8.56
CA SER A 50 -11.86 3.41 8.30
C SER A 50 -10.66 3.79 7.45
N PHE A 51 -10.89 4.60 6.42
CA PHE A 51 -9.87 5.22 5.58
C PHE A 51 -10.16 6.70 5.44
N THR A 52 -9.47 7.51 6.25
CA THR A 52 -9.70 8.96 6.27
C THR A 52 -8.63 9.70 5.49
N LYS A 53 -9.03 10.68 4.68
CA LYS A 53 -8.13 11.63 4.02
C LYS A 53 -8.48 13.04 4.47
N GLY A 54 -7.63 13.65 5.28
CA GLY A 54 -7.94 14.90 5.96
C GLY A 54 -9.02 14.68 7.04
N LYS A 55 -10.26 15.04 6.75
CA LYS A 55 -11.43 14.82 7.63
C LYS A 55 -12.53 13.97 6.97
N THR A 56 -12.30 13.52 5.75
CA THR A 56 -13.29 12.81 4.96
C THR A 56 -13.07 11.31 5.06
N GLU A 57 -14.10 10.59 5.48
CA GLU A 57 -14.16 9.13 5.41
C GLU A 57 -14.36 8.69 3.95
N ARG A 58 -13.53 7.76 3.49
CA ARG A 58 -13.50 7.27 2.10
C ARG A 58 -14.17 5.88 1.98
N ILE A 59 -14.26 5.12 3.08
CA ILE A 59 -15.04 3.88 3.12
C ILE A 59 -16.53 4.24 3.24
N GLY A 60 -17.37 3.60 2.42
CA GLY A 60 -18.79 3.91 2.26
C GLY A 60 -19.09 5.09 1.33
N THR A 61 -18.09 5.86 0.92
CA THR A 61 -18.24 7.00 -0.01
C THR A 61 -17.58 6.72 -1.36
N ASP A 62 -16.27 6.50 -1.38
CA ASP A 62 -15.51 6.20 -2.61
C ASP A 62 -15.28 4.70 -2.80
N PHE A 63 -15.28 3.93 -1.70
CA PHE A 63 -15.05 2.49 -1.70
C PHE A 63 -16.08 1.78 -0.83
N VAL A 64 -16.56 0.62 -1.25
CA VAL A 64 -17.55 -0.16 -0.46
C VAL A 64 -16.88 -0.81 0.75
N LYS A 65 -15.72 -1.43 0.51
CA LYS A 65 -14.91 -2.11 1.52
C LYS A 65 -13.45 -2.08 1.08
N ALA A 66 -12.55 -2.27 2.03
CA ALA A 66 -11.13 -2.42 1.73
C ALA A 66 -10.43 -3.37 2.70
N SER A 67 -9.37 -4.02 2.22
CA SER A 67 -8.49 -4.86 3.04
C SER A 67 -7.02 -4.55 2.76
N VAL A 68 -6.15 -4.96 3.67
CA VAL A 68 -4.70 -4.87 3.51
C VAL A 68 -4.04 -6.15 4.00
N ASP A 69 -3.09 -6.66 3.23
CA ASP A 69 -2.38 -7.90 3.52
C ASP A 69 -0.87 -7.62 3.56
N PHE A 70 -0.24 -7.85 4.71
CA PHE A 70 1.20 -7.70 4.88
C PHE A 70 1.88 -9.07 4.73
N LYS A 71 2.80 -9.17 3.76
CA LYS A 71 3.55 -10.38 3.44
C LYS A 71 5.04 -10.17 3.64
N GLU A 72 5.73 -11.17 4.18
CA GLU A 72 7.20 -11.17 4.34
C GLU A 72 7.91 -11.39 3.00
N PHE A 73 9.13 -10.84 2.82
CA PHE A 73 10.02 -11.23 1.73
C PHE A 73 10.79 -12.51 2.10
N ASN A 74 10.73 -13.53 1.23
CA ASN A 74 11.21 -14.88 1.57
C ASN A 74 12.73 -15.05 1.76
N GLU A 75 13.58 -14.16 1.24
CA GLU A 75 15.03 -14.48 1.15
C GLU A 75 15.90 -13.24 1.35
N ASN A 76 16.24 -12.88 2.61
CA ASN A 76 17.13 -11.76 3.02
C ASN A 76 16.43 -10.43 3.40
N GLY A 77 15.12 -10.47 3.67
CA GLY A 77 14.20 -9.33 3.73
C GLY A 77 14.43 -8.28 4.84
N ASN A 78 14.81 -7.08 4.43
CA ASN A 78 14.61 -5.85 5.22
C ASN A 78 13.23 -5.25 4.90
N GLY A 79 12.16 -6.03 5.10
CA GLY A 79 10.80 -5.61 4.74
C GLY A 79 9.94 -6.71 4.13
N GLY A 80 8.90 -6.30 3.41
CA GLY A 80 7.95 -7.19 2.76
C GLY A 80 7.13 -6.49 1.68
N VAL A 81 6.05 -7.12 1.25
CA VAL A 81 5.06 -6.51 0.36
C VAL A 81 3.78 -6.29 1.14
N VAL A 82 3.19 -5.11 1.02
CA VAL A 82 1.85 -4.82 1.50
C VAL A 82 0.91 -4.66 0.30
N ILE A 83 -0.22 -5.35 0.36
CA ILE A 83 -1.22 -5.36 -0.71
C ILE A 83 -2.53 -4.81 -0.18
N PHE A 84 -2.89 -3.60 -0.62
CA PHE A 84 -4.18 -3.02 -0.33
C PHE A 84 -5.19 -3.38 -1.42
N ARG A 85 -6.43 -3.67 -1.04
CA ARG A 85 -7.52 -3.96 -1.96
C ARG A 85 -8.70 -3.07 -1.65
N PHE A 86 -9.15 -2.31 -2.63
CA PHE A 86 -10.30 -1.41 -2.48
C PHE A 86 -11.39 -1.80 -3.47
N VAL A 87 -12.60 -2.03 -2.96
CA VAL A 87 -13.73 -2.43 -3.79
C VAL A 87 -14.48 -1.18 -4.26
N ILE A 88 -14.61 -1.05 -5.58
CA ILE A 88 -15.29 0.07 -6.22
C ILE A 88 -16.81 -0.11 -6.09
N PRO A 89 -17.57 0.96 -5.79
CA PRO A 89 -19.03 0.90 -5.74
C PRO A 89 -19.64 0.43 -7.08
N GLN A 90 -20.61 -0.48 -7.00
CA GLN A 90 -21.25 -1.04 -8.20
C GLN A 90 -21.86 0.04 -9.09
N THR A 91 -22.40 1.12 -8.50
CA THR A 91 -22.92 2.26 -9.26
C THR A 91 -21.88 2.89 -10.19
N VAL A 92 -20.63 3.03 -9.72
CA VAL A 92 -19.51 3.54 -10.53
C VAL A 92 -19.12 2.52 -11.61
N VAL A 93 -19.17 1.23 -11.29
CA VAL A 93 -18.91 0.14 -12.25
C VAL A 93 -19.95 0.15 -13.37
N ASP A 94 -21.23 0.22 -13.03
CA ASP A 94 -22.35 0.21 -13.96
C ASP A 94 -22.29 1.39 -14.93
N GLU A 95 -21.91 2.58 -14.45
CA GLU A 95 -21.70 3.76 -15.30
C GLU A 95 -20.60 3.51 -16.37
N ARG A 96 -19.50 2.87 -15.98
CA ARG A 96 -18.40 2.54 -16.89
C ARG A 96 -18.80 1.47 -17.90
N VAL A 97 -19.46 0.41 -17.44
CA VAL A 97 -19.98 -0.65 -18.30
C VAL A 97 -20.98 -0.09 -19.30
N ALA A 98 -21.92 0.76 -18.86
CA ALA A 98 -22.89 1.41 -19.74
C ALA A 98 -22.20 2.28 -20.80
N SER A 99 -21.16 3.04 -20.43
CA SER A 99 -20.37 3.83 -21.38
C SER A 99 -19.66 2.96 -22.41
N TYR A 100 -19.14 1.80 -22.00
CA TYR A 100 -18.48 0.85 -22.91
C TYR A 100 -19.47 0.15 -23.86
N ASN A 101 -20.64 -0.24 -23.34
CA ASN A 101 -21.69 -0.94 -24.07
C ASN A 101 -22.40 -0.04 -25.10
N LYS A 102 -22.42 1.29 -24.92
CA LYS A 102 -22.92 2.26 -25.93
C LYS A 102 -22.27 2.11 -27.31
N LYS A 103 -21.10 1.47 -27.40
CA LYS A 103 -20.41 1.17 -28.67
C LYS A 103 -20.90 -0.13 -29.33
N GLY A 104 -22.05 -0.68 -28.91
CA GLY A 104 -22.59 -1.95 -29.41
C GLY A 104 -21.95 -3.18 -28.76
N ASN A 105 -21.26 -3.00 -27.63
CA ASN A 105 -20.68 -4.11 -26.87
C ASN A 105 -21.69 -4.61 -25.82
N ALA A 106 -21.59 -5.90 -25.46
CA ALA A 106 -22.34 -6.49 -24.35
C ALA A 106 -21.34 -7.05 -23.33
N VAL A 107 -21.12 -6.30 -22.26
CA VAL A 107 -20.24 -6.67 -21.14
C VAL A 107 -21.00 -6.54 -19.82
N THR A 108 -20.72 -7.44 -18.89
CA THR A 108 -21.18 -7.43 -17.50
C THR A 108 -19.97 -7.52 -16.58
N VAL A 109 -20.03 -6.85 -15.42
CA VAL A 109 -18.95 -6.84 -14.42
C VAL A 109 -19.53 -7.21 -13.06
N ASP A 110 -18.99 -8.26 -12.47
CA ASP A 110 -19.43 -8.80 -11.17
C ASP A 110 -18.62 -8.22 -10.00
N SER A 111 -17.34 -7.90 -10.24
CA SER A 111 -16.46 -7.31 -9.23
C SER A 111 -15.44 -6.41 -9.89
N TYR A 112 -15.18 -5.29 -9.25
CA TYR A 112 -14.12 -4.36 -9.61
C TYR A 112 -13.35 -3.96 -8.34
N ILE A 113 -12.13 -4.47 -8.23
CA ILE A 113 -11.21 -4.20 -7.12
C ILE A 113 -9.99 -3.44 -7.66
N ILE A 114 -9.54 -2.42 -6.94
CA ILE A 114 -8.23 -1.81 -7.16
C ILE A 114 -7.25 -2.44 -6.17
N GLU A 115 -6.30 -3.20 -6.69
CA GLU A 115 -5.19 -3.76 -5.92
C GLU A 115 -3.99 -2.81 -6.01
N THR A 116 -3.50 -2.39 -4.86
CA THR A 116 -2.31 -1.55 -4.71
C THR A 116 -1.24 -2.34 -3.98
N THR A 117 -0.19 -2.70 -4.70
CA THR A 117 0.96 -3.46 -4.19
C THR A 117 2.11 -2.51 -3.91
N ILE A 118 2.68 -2.58 -2.72
CA ILE A 118 3.74 -1.66 -2.28
C ILE A 118 4.82 -2.44 -1.52
N ASP A 119 6.08 -2.16 -1.80
CA ASP A 119 7.19 -2.65 -0.99
C ASP A 119 7.20 -1.88 0.34
N TYR A 120 7.31 -2.57 1.47
CA TYR A 120 7.40 -1.91 2.76
C TYR A 120 8.69 -2.21 3.51
N LYS A 121 9.17 -1.24 4.28
CA LYS A 121 10.29 -1.38 5.22
C LYS A 121 10.01 -0.64 6.51
N ILE A 122 10.30 -1.26 7.65
CA ILE A 122 10.27 -0.60 8.96
C ILE A 122 11.61 0.10 9.18
N ASN A 123 11.56 1.33 9.67
CA ASN A 123 12.76 2.10 9.99
C ASN A 123 13.52 1.51 11.19
N LYS A 124 14.73 2.03 11.47
CA LYS A 124 15.60 1.49 12.52
C LYS A 124 15.08 1.71 13.94
N THR A 125 14.27 2.74 14.15
CA THR A 125 13.66 3.09 15.44
C THR A 125 12.36 2.34 15.69
N GLY A 126 11.79 1.74 14.65
CA GLY A 126 10.58 0.93 14.71
C GLY A 126 9.29 1.71 14.52
N ASP A 127 9.29 3.03 14.53
CA ASP A 127 8.09 3.88 14.56
C ASP A 127 7.45 4.15 13.19
N ILE A 128 8.21 3.97 12.09
CA ILE A 128 7.77 4.30 10.73
C ILE A 128 7.87 3.07 9.81
N ILE A 129 6.81 2.86 9.04
CA ILE A 129 6.76 2.00 7.86
C ILE A 129 6.95 2.90 6.62
N TYR A 130 8.03 2.68 5.89
CA TYR A 130 8.24 3.20 4.54
C TYR A 130 7.48 2.32 3.55
N LEU A 131 6.80 2.97 2.60
CA LEU A 131 5.99 2.39 1.54
C LEU A 131 6.53 2.90 0.21
N GLU A 132 7.18 2.01 -0.55
CA GLU A 132 7.98 2.30 -1.74
C GLU A 132 7.47 1.52 -2.96
N ASN A 133 7.76 2.03 -4.16
CA ASN A 133 7.44 1.34 -5.42
C ASN A 133 5.95 0.96 -5.58
N GLN A 134 5.05 1.87 -5.24
CA GLN A 134 3.60 1.63 -5.35
C GLN A 134 3.22 1.28 -6.81
N MET A 135 2.57 0.13 -6.98
CA MET A 135 1.96 -0.32 -8.23
C MET A 135 0.46 -0.50 -8.02
N ASN A 136 -0.36 -0.03 -8.98
CA ASN A 136 -1.81 -0.18 -8.93
C ASN A 136 -2.27 -1.03 -10.11
N LYS A 137 -3.18 -1.97 -9.86
CA LYS A 137 -3.76 -2.83 -10.87
C LYS A 137 -5.25 -3.06 -10.58
N PRO A 138 -6.14 -2.94 -11.58
CA PRO A 138 -7.51 -3.37 -11.40
C PRO A 138 -7.61 -4.91 -11.50
N ILE A 139 -8.41 -5.50 -10.62
CA ILE A 139 -8.86 -6.89 -10.68
C ILE A 139 -10.35 -6.84 -10.96
N ILE A 140 -10.73 -7.22 -12.18
CA ILE A 140 -12.09 -7.14 -12.70
C ILE A 140 -12.53 -8.55 -13.07
N THR A 141 -13.71 -8.96 -12.58
CA THR A 141 -14.35 -10.21 -12.98
C THR A 141 -15.71 -9.91 -13.60
N GLY A 142 -16.12 -10.73 -14.55
CA GLY A 142 -17.36 -10.53 -15.30
C GLY A 142 -17.42 -11.41 -16.53
N SER A 143 -18.30 -11.04 -17.46
CA SER A 143 -18.54 -11.83 -18.67
C SER A 143 -19.02 -11.00 -19.86
N GLY A 144 -18.99 -11.60 -21.05
CA GLY A 144 -19.47 -11.02 -22.32
C GLY A 144 -18.43 -11.07 -23.43
N ASP A 145 -18.90 -10.96 -24.69
CA ASP A 145 -18.07 -11.17 -25.91
C ASP A 145 -16.89 -10.21 -26.05
N LYS A 146 -16.90 -9.10 -25.31
CA LYS A 146 -15.85 -8.07 -25.29
C LYS A 146 -15.34 -7.78 -23.88
N PHE A 147 -15.54 -8.70 -22.94
CA PHE A 147 -15.11 -8.52 -21.55
C PHE A 147 -13.58 -8.36 -21.43
N ASP A 148 -12.80 -9.20 -22.13
CA ASP A 148 -11.34 -9.11 -22.09
C ASP A 148 -10.84 -7.74 -22.59
N ASN A 149 -11.45 -7.23 -23.68
CA ASN A 149 -11.15 -5.90 -24.19
C ASN A 149 -11.53 -4.81 -23.19
N PHE A 150 -12.65 -4.95 -22.49
CA PHE A 150 -13.02 -4.04 -21.41
C PHE A 150 -11.96 -4.09 -20.29
N GLN A 151 -11.56 -5.27 -19.83
CA GLN A 151 -10.56 -5.42 -18.77
C GLN A 151 -9.19 -4.83 -19.15
N ILE A 152 -8.74 -5.02 -20.39
CA ILE A 152 -7.49 -4.43 -20.89
C ILE A 152 -7.59 -2.91 -20.88
N ASN A 153 -8.67 -2.34 -21.44
CA ASN A 153 -8.89 -0.89 -21.46
C ASN A 153 -8.91 -0.30 -20.04
N GLU A 154 -9.57 -0.97 -19.09
CA GLU A 154 -9.61 -0.52 -17.69
C GLU A 154 -8.25 -0.66 -16.99
N THR A 155 -7.47 -1.69 -17.34
CA THR A 155 -6.10 -1.87 -16.83
C THR A 155 -5.20 -0.73 -17.31
N GLU A 156 -5.17 -0.48 -18.61
CA GLU A 156 -4.42 0.64 -19.20
C GLU A 156 -4.86 1.98 -18.62
N PHE A 157 -6.17 2.16 -18.42
CA PHE A 157 -6.74 3.34 -17.79
C PHE A 157 -6.19 3.59 -16.37
N ILE A 158 -6.16 2.57 -15.51
CA ILE A 158 -5.65 2.69 -14.13
C ILE A 158 -4.13 2.84 -14.09
N THR A 159 -3.39 2.11 -14.94
CA THR A 159 -1.94 2.24 -15.06
C THR A 159 -1.57 3.66 -15.50
N ALA A 160 -2.23 4.18 -16.55
CA ALA A 160 -2.05 5.54 -17.00
C ALA A 160 -2.36 6.55 -15.88
N GLN A 161 -3.47 6.44 -15.16
CA GLN A 161 -3.72 7.37 -14.03
C GLN A 161 -2.64 7.34 -12.93
N SER A 162 -1.96 6.20 -12.76
CA SER A 162 -0.85 6.06 -11.82
C SER A 162 0.42 6.76 -12.32
N GLU A 163 0.73 6.63 -13.62
CA GLU A 163 1.95 7.12 -14.27
C GLU A 163 1.84 8.60 -14.68
N LEU A 164 0.66 9.07 -15.09
CA LEU A 164 0.42 10.42 -15.61
C LEU A 164 0.57 11.53 -14.57
N LYS A 165 0.65 11.20 -13.28
CA LYS A 165 1.03 12.16 -12.23
C LYS A 165 2.53 12.47 -12.22
N ASN A 166 3.37 11.67 -12.87
CA ASN A 166 4.82 11.83 -12.83
C ASN A 166 5.42 12.39 -14.15
N GLU A 167 4.80 12.21 -15.33
CA GLU A 167 5.45 12.61 -16.62
C GLU A 167 4.56 13.18 -17.76
N GLY A 168 3.24 13.38 -17.62
CA GLY A 168 2.34 13.45 -18.79
C GLY A 168 1.86 14.82 -19.34
N GLY A 169 1.97 15.02 -20.67
CA GLY A 169 1.47 16.18 -21.45
C GLY A 169 -0.07 16.31 -21.66
N ALA A 170 -0.49 17.29 -22.48
CA ALA A 170 -1.83 17.89 -22.50
C ALA A 170 -3.04 16.93 -22.67
N THR A 171 -2.92 15.87 -23.47
CA THR A 171 -4.02 14.90 -23.70
C THR A 171 -4.36 14.10 -22.44
N ASN A 172 -3.35 13.80 -21.64
CA ASN A 172 -3.48 13.05 -20.39
C ASN A 172 -4.14 13.89 -19.28
N LEU A 173 -3.85 15.20 -19.27
CA LEU A 173 -4.51 16.18 -18.41
C LEU A 173 -5.98 16.40 -18.79
N LEU A 174 -6.30 16.40 -20.09
CA LEU A 174 -7.67 16.57 -20.58
C LEU A 174 -8.55 15.36 -20.18
N THR A 175 -8.03 14.15 -20.36
CA THR A 175 -8.71 12.91 -19.96
C THR A 175 -8.88 12.83 -18.44
N ALA A 176 -7.85 13.13 -17.64
CA ALA A 176 -7.98 13.22 -16.18
C ALA A 176 -9.03 14.25 -15.72
N LYS A 177 -9.17 15.38 -16.43
CA LYS A 177 -10.15 16.42 -16.15
C LYS A 177 -11.58 16.00 -16.49
N ILE A 178 -11.78 15.32 -17.62
CA ILE A 178 -13.09 14.73 -17.99
C ILE A 178 -13.51 13.69 -16.93
N LEU A 179 -12.58 12.87 -16.44
CA LEU A 179 -12.85 11.79 -15.48
C LEU A 179 -13.19 12.28 -14.06
N LYS A 180 -12.52 13.34 -13.60
CA LYS A 180 -12.89 14.03 -12.35
C LYS A 180 -14.29 14.64 -12.45
N THR A 181 -14.69 15.08 -13.64
CA THR A 181 -15.98 15.74 -13.88
C THR A 181 -17.13 14.73 -13.95
N ILE A 182 -16.90 13.52 -14.45
CA ILE A 182 -17.96 12.51 -14.62
C ILE A 182 -18.15 11.66 -13.36
N SER A 183 -17.08 11.24 -12.68
CA SER A 183 -17.19 10.23 -11.61
C SER A 183 -17.10 10.78 -10.19
N SER A 184 -16.56 11.99 -9.98
CA SER A 184 -16.15 12.52 -8.66
C SER A 184 -15.30 11.56 -7.80
N THR A 185 -14.88 10.42 -8.33
CA THR A 185 -14.31 9.29 -7.59
C THR A 185 -12.82 9.21 -7.88
N GLU A 186 -12.02 9.24 -6.82
CA GLU A 186 -10.58 8.99 -6.91
C GLU A 186 -10.37 7.47 -6.99
N PHE A 187 -10.29 6.91 -8.20
CA PHE A 187 -10.15 5.46 -8.41
C PHE A 187 -8.88 4.88 -7.79
N ILE A 188 -7.79 5.65 -7.78
CA ILE A 188 -6.51 5.22 -7.19
C ILE A 188 -6.38 5.83 -5.79
N PRO A 189 -6.48 5.03 -4.73
CA PRO A 189 -6.26 5.53 -3.37
C PRO A 189 -4.81 5.99 -3.24
N ARG A 190 -4.63 7.26 -2.83
CA ARG A 190 -3.29 7.79 -2.55
C ARG A 190 -2.82 7.29 -1.19
N ILE A 191 -2.06 6.21 -1.21
CA ILE A 191 -1.39 5.68 -0.03
C ILE A 191 -0.11 6.50 0.21
N PRO A 192 0.09 7.08 1.39
CA PRO A 192 1.31 7.85 1.66
C PRO A 192 2.53 6.94 1.72
N SER A 193 3.68 7.45 1.28
CA SER A 193 4.95 6.71 1.29
C SER A 193 5.53 6.44 2.68
N GLN A 194 4.93 7.02 3.73
CA GLN A 194 5.38 6.87 5.11
C GLN A 194 4.18 6.85 6.06
N VAL A 195 4.16 5.83 6.91
CA VAL A 195 3.07 5.57 7.83
C VAL A 195 3.64 5.22 9.21
N ASN A 196 3.19 5.92 10.24
CA ASN A 196 3.41 5.47 11.62
C ASN A 196 2.30 4.51 12.00
N TYR A 197 2.56 3.59 12.91
CA TYR A 197 1.50 2.77 13.50
C TYR A 197 1.34 3.07 14.99
N LYS A 198 0.13 2.90 15.50
CA LYS A 198 -0.21 3.01 16.93
C LYS A 198 -1.22 1.93 17.31
N ASN A 199 -1.36 1.71 18.61
CA ASN A 199 -2.35 0.78 19.17
C ASN A 199 -2.26 -0.63 18.57
N ILE A 200 -1.05 -1.09 18.27
CA ILE A 200 -0.82 -2.41 17.67
C ILE A 200 -1.14 -3.50 18.70
N THR A 201 -2.11 -4.33 18.35
CA THR A 201 -2.48 -5.55 19.07
C THR A 201 -2.50 -6.71 18.07
N ASP A 202 -2.91 -7.90 18.51
CA ASP A 202 -3.05 -9.04 17.60
C ASP A 202 -4.26 -8.89 16.65
N ASN A 203 -5.21 -7.99 17.00
CA ASN A 203 -6.49 -7.82 16.30
C ASN A 203 -6.78 -6.40 15.82
N SER A 204 -5.93 -5.42 16.17
CA SER A 204 -6.10 -4.02 15.76
C SER A 204 -4.77 -3.33 15.49
N VAL A 205 -4.76 -2.40 14.53
CA VAL A 205 -3.67 -1.44 14.39
C VAL A 205 -4.17 -0.15 13.72
N ASP A 206 -3.70 0.99 14.21
CA ASP A 206 -3.95 2.28 13.59
C ASP A 206 -2.73 2.69 12.77
N LEU A 207 -2.93 2.97 11.49
CA LEU A 207 -1.93 3.51 10.58
C LEU A 207 -2.19 4.99 10.38
N ILE A 208 -1.24 5.84 10.75
CA ILE A 208 -1.39 7.30 10.73
C ILE A 208 -0.26 7.99 9.98
N THR A 209 -0.57 9.07 9.28
CA THR A 209 0.42 9.81 8.51
C THR A 209 0.39 11.31 8.81
N LEU A 210 1.50 11.99 8.52
CA LEU A 210 1.59 13.44 8.62
C LEU A 210 0.62 14.14 7.65
N SER A 211 0.27 13.50 6.53
CA SER A 211 -0.70 14.02 5.57
C SER A 211 -2.16 13.86 6.02
N LYS A 212 -2.40 13.44 7.28
CA LYS A 212 -3.73 13.14 7.84
C LYS A 212 -4.48 12.11 7.00
N THR A 213 -3.74 11.17 6.43
CA THR A 213 -4.32 10.01 5.76
C THR A 213 -4.20 8.85 6.74
N ASN A 214 -5.31 8.36 7.29
CA ASN A 214 -5.25 7.35 8.36
C ASN A 214 -6.08 6.13 7.99
N PHE A 215 -5.61 4.96 8.43
CA PHE A 215 -6.31 3.69 8.31
C PHE A 215 -6.51 3.09 9.70
N LYS A 216 -7.70 2.52 9.93
CA LYS A 216 -7.96 1.67 11.09
C LYS A 216 -8.12 0.24 10.61
N LEU A 217 -7.27 -0.64 11.12
CA LEU A 217 -7.21 -2.04 10.70
C LEU A 217 -7.75 -2.93 11.81
N THR A 218 -8.56 -3.93 11.44
CA THR A 218 -9.06 -4.96 12.36
C THR A 218 -9.00 -6.35 11.73
N ARG A 219 -8.85 -7.37 12.56
CA ARG A 219 -9.03 -8.78 12.17
C ARG A 219 -10.37 -9.31 12.62
#